data_AF-A0A817C2W8-F1
#
_entry.id   AF-A0A817C2W8-F1
#
_cell.length_a   1.000
_cell.length_b   1.000
_cell.length_c   1.000
_cell.angle_alpha   90.00
_cell.angle_beta   90.00
_cell.angle_gamma   90.00
#
_symmetry.space_group_name_H-M   'P 1'
#
loop_
_entity.id
_entity.type
_entity.pdbx_description
1 polymer ?
#
loop_
_entity_poly.entity_id
_entity_poly.type
_entity_poly.pdbx_seq_one_letter_code
_entity_poly.pdbx_strand_id
1 'polypeptide(L)'
;MLADLRETVKSFKMFKPMTYLWQIPRTVYSKADVHRDQVQRLDEFQALLKSTMDLADQFSDDTSEWLLIDHRLQSIKENFDFLFARKNREHREIKTNLIQAEDIKHAMLDINSQLDHLESLSHSLEPVDEREINISINRTKLHRFIRIHDDLEILHERLININDRLKCLLSGDQLRITNDLKLMFDRLNSIKRIVRIYLERLEKLLATNELHENFSSINHSPIRTSNSNLQRVYQ
;
A
#
# COMPACT_ATOMS: atom_id res chain seq x y z
N MET A 1 -30.71 11.71 -11.07
CA MET A 1 -29.45 12.45 -11.36
C MET A 1 -28.96 13.31 -10.19
N LEU A 2 -29.61 14.44 -9.80
CA LEU A 2 -29.17 15.19 -8.60
C LEU A 2 -29.45 14.44 -7.27
N ALA A 3 -30.48 13.57 -7.27
CA ALA A 3 -30.79 12.70 -6.13
C ALA A 3 -29.72 11.61 -5.90
N ASP A 4 -29.20 11.00 -6.96
CA ASP A 4 -28.16 9.95 -6.88
C ASP A 4 -26.84 10.49 -6.30
N LEU A 5 -26.45 11.71 -6.65
CA LEU A 5 -25.24 12.36 -6.11
C LEU A 5 -25.39 12.67 -4.61
N ARG A 6 -26.58 13.09 -4.16
CA ARG A 6 -26.86 13.33 -2.74
C ARG A 6 -26.87 12.03 -1.92
N GLU A 7 -27.33 10.93 -2.49
CA GLU A 7 -27.24 9.61 -1.85
C GLU A 7 -25.80 9.08 -1.82
N THR A 8 -25.04 9.28 -2.91
CA THR A 8 -23.62 8.90 -2.95
C THR A 8 -22.85 9.67 -1.89
N VAL A 9 -23.00 10.99 -1.81
CA VAL A 9 -22.35 11.86 -0.79
C VAL A 9 -22.87 11.58 0.64
N LYS A 10 -24.11 11.10 0.81
CA LYS A 10 -24.60 10.65 2.12
C LYS A 10 -24.00 9.31 2.54
N SER A 11 -23.73 8.39 1.61
CA SER A 11 -23.05 7.13 1.90
C SER A 11 -21.60 7.33 2.38
N PHE A 12 -20.96 8.44 1.98
CA PHE A 12 -19.62 8.84 2.43
C PHE A 12 -19.53 9.19 3.92
N LYS A 13 -20.61 9.63 4.57
CA LYS A 13 -20.61 9.92 6.01
C LYS A 13 -20.45 8.67 6.91
N MET A 14 -20.39 7.47 6.32
CA MET A 14 -20.27 6.22 7.08
C MET A 14 -18.84 5.75 7.34
N PHE A 15 -17.82 6.35 6.73
CA PHE A 15 -16.44 5.94 6.99
C PHE A 15 -15.88 6.67 8.21
N LYS A 16 -16.06 6.05 9.38
CA LYS A 16 -15.36 6.46 10.61
C LYS A 16 -13.84 6.33 10.41
N PRO A 17 -13.03 7.21 11.01
CA PRO A 17 -11.58 7.08 10.99
C PRO A 17 -11.19 5.70 11.54
N MET A 18 -10.47 4.95 10.71
CA MET A 18 -10.16 3.54 10.91
C MET A 18 -8.93 3.40 11.82
N THR A 19 -8.98 4.03 13.00
CA THR A 19 -7.85 4.14 13.95
C THR A 19 -7.53 2.85 14.69
N TYR A 20 -8.27 1.75 14.48
CA TYR A 20 -8.22 0.56 15.36
C TYR A 20 -8.01 -0.81 14.69
N LEU A 21 -7.69 -0.90 13.40
CA LEU A 21 -7.92 -2.17 12.67
C LEU A 21 -6.71 -3.09 12.41
N TRP A 22 -5.47 -2.64 12.62
CA TRP A 22 -4.29 -3.50 12.46
C TRP A 22 -3.71 -3.97 13.79
N GLN A 23 -4.41 -4.92 14.42
CA GLN A 23 -3.74 -5.86 15.33
C GLN A 23 -3.17 -6.97 14.46
N ILE A 24 -1.84 -7.04 14.34
CA ILE A 24 -1.16 -8.27 13.88
C ILE A 24 -1.81 -9.41 14.68
N PRO A 25 -2.21 -10.51 14.03
CA PRO A 25 -2.94 -11.56 14.72
C PRO A 25 -2.17 -11.93 15.99
N ARG A 26 -2.79 -11.81 17.18
CA ARG A 26 -2.14 -12.14 18.46
C ARG A 26 -1.49 -13.52 18.44
N THR A 27 -1.98 -14.39 17.56
CA THR A 27 -1.45 -15.71 17.24
C THR A 27 -0.02 -15.71 16.69
N VAL A 28 0.46 -14.66 16.02
CA VAL A 28 1.84 -14.59 15.50
C VAL A 28 2.81 -14.25 16.62
N TYR A 29 2.48 -13.25 17.46
CA TYR A 29 3.29 -12.88 18.62
C TYR A 29 3.31 -13.98 19.69
N SER A 30 2.15 -14.59 20.00
CA SER A 30 2.13 -15.68 20.99
C SER A 30 2.89 -16.92 20.52
N LYS A 31 2.94 -17.19 19.20
CA LYS A 31 3.79 -18.26 18.64
C LYS A 31 5.27 -17.88 18.71
N ALA A 32 5.61 -16.61 18.52
CA ALA A 32 6.99 -16.13 18.57
C ALA A 32 7.64 -16.29 19.95
N ASP A 33 6.90 -15.93 21.00
CA ASP A 33 7.39 -16.01 22.38
C ASP A 33 7.56 -17.47 22.82
N VAL A 34 6.58 -18.33 22.51
CA VAL A 34 6.67 -19.78 22.77
C VAL A 34 7.84 -20.41 22.02
N HIS A 35 8.11 -20.00 20.78
CA HIS A 35 9.25 -20.51 20.01
C HIS A 35 10.59 -19.99 20.55
N ARG A 36 10.66 -18.76 21.08
CA ARG A 36 11.89 -18.22 21.68
C ARG A 36 12.30 -19.03 22.92
N ASP A 37 11.36 -19.28 23.82
CA ASP A 37 11.61 -20.07 25.03
C ASP A 37 11.99 -21.52 24.69
N GLN A 38 11.40 -22.09 23.65
CA GLN A 38 11.74 -23.45 23.18
C GLN A 38 13.15 -23.53 22.58
N VAL A 39 13.59 -22.53 21.80
CA VAL A 39 14.95 -22.50 21.23
C VAL A 39 15.99 -22.35 22.35
N GLN A 40 15.74 -21.47 23.32
CA GLN A 40 16.66 -21.30 24.46
C GLN A 40 16.84 -22.61 25.26
N ARG A 41 15.75 -23.35 25.52
CA ARG A 41 15.83 -24.67 26.18
C ARG A 41 16.57 -25.71 25.35
N LEU A 42 16.48 -25.62 24.02
CA LEU A 42 17.22 -26.49 23.13
C LEU A 42 18.73 -26.18 23.14
N ASP A 43 19.12 -24.90 23.22
CA ASP A 43 20.53 -24.51 23.38
C ASP A 43 21.12 -25.05 24.70
N GLU A 44 20.35 -24.97 25.79
CA GLU A 44 20.72 -25.55 27.09
C GLU A 44 20.89 -27.07 27.01
N PHE A 45 19.96 -27.77 26.33
CA PHE A 45 20.03 -29.21 26.15
C PHE A 45 21.21 -29.63 25.25
N GLN A 46 21.52 -28.85 24.22
CA GLN A 46 22.68 -29.07 23.36
C GLN A 46 23.99 -28.99 24.16
N ALA A 47 24.10 -28.00 25.05
CA ALA A 47 25.26 -27.85 25.93
C ALA A 47 25.40 -29.03 26.90
N LEU A 48 24.29 -29.49 27.49
CA LEU A 48 24.26 -30.67 28.36
C LEU A 48 24.65 -31.95 27.62
N LEU A 49 24.10 -32.17 26.42
CA LEU A 49 24.39 -33.36 25.62
C LEU A 49 25.87 -33.39 25.24
N LYS A 50 26.41 -32.26 24.79
CA LYS A 50 27.85 -32.13 24.49
C LYS A 50 28.71 -32.45 25.70
N SER A 51 28.41 -31.85 26.86
CA SER A 51 29.14 -32.13 28.09
C SER A 51 29.05 -33.60 28.52
N THR A 52 27.93 -34.26 28.25
CA THR A 52 27.72 -35.68 28.58
C THR A 52 28.54 -36.58 27.67
N MET A 53 28.64 -36.25 26.37
CA MET A 53 29.50 -36.94 25.42
C MET A 53 30.98 -36.75 25.78
N ASP A 54 31.40 -35.51 26.07
CA ASP A 54 32.78 -35.20 26.47
C ASP A 54 33.19 -35.95 27.75
N LEU A 55 32.23 -36.21 28.66
CA LEU A 55 32.45 -37.05 29.85
C LEU A 55 32.50 -38.53 29.51
N ALA A 56 31.62 -39.03 28.64
CA ALA A 56 31.63 -40.42 28.20
C ALA A 56 32.97 -40.78 27.53
N ASP A 57 33.51 -39.89 26.70
CA ASP A 57 34.83 -40.06 26.08
C ASP A 57 35.96 -40.20 27.12
N GLN A 58 35.91 -39.43 28.21
CA GLN A 58 36.93 -39.44 29.28
C GLN A 58 36.92 -40.73 30.12
N PHE A 59 35.76 -41.38 30.24
CA PHE A 59 35.59 -42.59 31.05
C PHE A 59 35.52 -43.88 30.22
N SER A 60 35.48 -43.77 28.90
CA SER A 60 35.38 -44.91 28.00
C SER A 60 36.61 -45.81 28.09
N ASP A 61 36.37 -47.11 28.21
CA ASP A 61 37.35 -48.17 27.95
C ASP A 61 36.82 -49.08 26.81
N ASP A 62 37.67 -49.91 26.22
CA ASP A 62 37.32 -50.77 25.05
C ASP A 62 36.34 -51.92 25.40
N THR A 63 35.58 -51.82 26.50
CA THR A 63 34.59 -52.82 26.88
C THR A 63 33.30 -52.68 26.07
N SER A 64 32.60 -53.81 25.88
CA SER A 64 31.37 -53.87 25.09
C SER A 64 30.23 -53.00 25.63
N GLU A 65 30.25 -52.68 26.94
CA GLU A 65 29.23 -51.83 27.57
C GLU A 65 29.43 -50.36 27.20
N TRP A 66 30.67 -49.87 27.19
CA TRP A 66 30.97 -48.51 26.76
C TRP A 66 30.73 -48.29 25.26
N LEU A 67 31.02 -49.29 24.41
CA LEU A 67 30.64 -49.24 22.99
C LEU A 67 29.12 -49.14 22.78
N LEU A 68 28.31 -49.80 23.61
CA LEU A 68 26.85 -49.70 23.56
C LEU A 68 26.35 -48.33 24.04
N ILE A 69 26.98 -47.78 25.08
CA ILE A 69 26.68 -46.44 25.61
C ILE A 69 27.03 -45.38 24.55
N ASP A 70 28.20 -45.48 23.94
CA ASP A 70 28.66 -44.56 22.89
C ASP A 70 27.73 -44.58 21.67
N HIS A 71 27.37 -45.76 21.16
CA HIS A 71 26.38 -45.89 20.08
C HIS A 71 25.02 -45.27 20.44
N ARG A 72 24.54 -45.43 21.68
CA ARG A 72 23.28 -44.83 22.14
C ARG A 72 23.38 -43.31 22.26
N LEU A 73 24.48 -42.78 22.79
CA LEU A 73 24.73 -41.34 22.88
C LEU A 73 24.80 -40.72 21.49
N GLN A 74 25.49 -41.37 20.56
CA GLN A 74 25.56 -40.93 19.17
C GLN A 74 24.18 -40.92 18.49
N SER A 75 23.36 -41.94 18.69
CA SER A 75 21.98 -41.96 18.16
C SER A 75 21.08 -40.88 18.76
N ILE A 76 21.21 -40.60 20.07
CA ILE A 76 20.51 -39.50 20.73
C ILE A 76 20.95 -38.15 20.15
N LYS A 77 22.26 -37.97 19.92
CA LYS A 77 22.84 -36.78 19.30
C LYS A 77 22.32 -36.54 17.90
N GLU A 78 22.31 -37.54 17.04
CA GLU A 78 21.82 -37.39 15.66
C GLU A 78 20.33 -36.99 15.62
N ASN A 79 19.50 -37.60 16.47
CA ASN A 79 18.10 -37.22 16.61
C ASN A 79 17.93 -35.81 17.17
N PHE A 80 18.74 -35.44 18.16
CA PHE A 80 18.73 -34.11 18.73
C PHE A 80 19.15 -33.05 17.69
N ASP A 81 20.24 -33.26 16.98
CA ASP A 81 20.75 -32.35 15.94
C ASP A 81 19.71 -32.15 14.83
N PHE A 82 19.01 -33.21 14.42
CA PHE A 82 17.91 -33.12 13.47
C PHE A 82 16.75 -32.24 13.99
N LEU A 83 16.28 -32.48 15.22
CA LEU A 83 15.21 -31.70 15.83
C LEU A 83 15.63 -30.24 16.06
N PHE A 84 16.86 -30.03 16.50
CA PHE A 84 17.47 -28.72 16.74
C PHE A 84 17.54 -27.91 15.45
N ALA A 85 18.08 -28.49 14.37
CA ALA A 85 18.17 -27.85 13.06
C ALA A 85 16.79 -27.49 12.53
N ARG A 86 15.82 -28.41 12.64
CA ARG A 86 14.43 -28.16 12.25
C ARG A 86 13.81 -27.02 13.05
N LYS A 87 13.94 -27.02 14.37
CA LYS A 87 13.36 -25.98 15.24
C LYS A 87 13.99 -24.62 15.02
N ASN A 88 15.29 -24.56 14.79
CA ASN A 88 15.98 -23.32 14.45
C ASN A 88 15.56 -22.78 13.08
N ARG A 89 15.31 -23.66 12.11
CA ARG A 89 14.73 -23.25 10.83
C ARG A 89 13.33 -22.66 11.00
N GLU A 90 12.45 -23.36 11.72
CA GLU A 90 11.09 -22.86 12.04
C GLU A 90 11.14 -21.50 12.75
N HIS A 91 12.05 -21.33 13.72
CA HIS A 91 12.24 -20.05 14.42
C HIS A 91 12.66 -18.92 13.49
N ARG A 92 13.62 -19.16 12.58
CA ARG A 92 14.04 -18.16 11.58
C ARG A 92 12.89 -17.80 10.64
N GLU A 93 12.13 -18.77 10.16
CA GLU A 93 10.98 -18.54 9.30
C GLU A 93 9.90 -17.69 10.01
N ILE A 94 9.58 -17.99 11.27
CA ILE A 94 8.65 -17.18 12.08
C ILE A 94 9.17 -15.75 12.26
N LYS A 95 10.46 -15.58 12.56
CA LYS A 95 11.08 -14.26 12.72
C LYS A 95 11.00 -13.44 11.43
N THR A 96 11.28 -14.05 10.27
CA THR A 96 11.15 -13.40 8.97
C THR A 96 9.70 -13.00 8.70
N ASN A 97 8.74 -13.88 8.98
CA ASN A 97 7.31 -13.60 8.76
C ASN A 97 6.81 -12.46 9.66
N LEU A 98 7.29 -12.35 10.90
CA LEU A 98 6.98 -11.23 11.80
C LEU A 98 7.44 -9.90 11.24
N ILE A 99 8.70 -9.81 10.81
CA ILE A 99 9.28 -8.59 10.24
C ILE A 99 8.47 -8.17 9.01
N GLN A 100 8.19 -9.11 8.11
CA GLN A 100 7.41 -8.82 6.91
C GLN A 100 5.97 -8.38 7.23
N ALA A 101 5.34 -8.94 8.26
CA ALA A 101 4.02 -8.53 8.71
C ALA A 101 4.01 -7.11 9.31
N GLU A 102 5.04 -6.74 10.06
CA GLU A 102 5.24 -5.39 10.58
C GLU A 102 5.46 -4.37 9.45
N ASP A 103 6.30 -4.70 8.48
CA ASP A 103 6.54 -3.85 7.30
C ASP A 103 5.25 -3.60 6.52
N ILE A 104 4.44 -4.64 6.30
CA ILE A 104 3.15 -4.51 5.63
C ILE A 104 2.21 -3.62 6.43
N LYS A 105 2.12 -3.82 7.74
CA LYS A 105 1.30 -2.96 8.61
C LYS A 105 1.70 -1.49 8.47
N HIS A 106 2.99 -1.17 8.53
CA HIS A 106 3.46 0.20 8.37
C HIS A 106 3.12 0.77 6.99
N ALA A 107 3.30 -0.02 5.92
CA ALA A 107 2.95 0.40 4.57
C ALA A 107 1.43 0.66 4.41
N MET A 108 0.58 -0.17 5.02
CA MET A 108 -0.87 0.03 4.98
C MET A 108 -1.31 1.27 5.75
N LEU A 109 -0.71 1.55 6.91
CA LEU A 109 -0.97 2.78 7.67
C LEU A 109 -0.57 4.03 6.88
N ASP A 110 0.58 4.01 6.22
CA ASP A 110 1.04 5.12 5.37
C ASP A 110 0.09 5.35 4.18
N ILE A 111 -0.26 4.29 3.43
CA ILE A 111 -1.22 4.40 2.33
C ILE A 111 -2.57 4.93 2.82
N ASN A 112 -3.06 4.47 3.97
CA ASN A 112 -4.33 4.93 4.49
C ASN A 112 -4.28 6.43 4.85
N SER A 113 -3.16 6.90 5.42
CA SER A 113 -2.95 8.33 5.67
C SER A 113 -2.90 9.16 4.38
N GLN A 114 -2.28 8.62 3.33
CA GLN A 114 -2.22 9.28 2.02
C GLN A 114 -3.61 9.32 1.36
N LEU A 115 -4.39 8.25 1.48
CA LEU A 115 -5.79 8.23 1.05
C LEU A 115 -6.63 9.27 1.79
N ASP A 116 -6.48 9.39 3.11
CA ASP A 116 -7.19 10.40 3.91
C ASP A 116 -6.82 11.83 3.45
N HIS A 117 -5.54 12.06 3.13
CA HIS A 117 -5.07 13.35 2.60
C HIS A 117 -5.66 13.66 1.22
N LEU A 118 -5.59 12.71 0.28
CA LEU A 118 -6.12 12.88 -1.08
C LEU A 118 -7.65 13.01 -1.09
N GLU A 119 -8.33 12.29 -0.20
CA GLU A 119 -9.77 12.43 0.00
C GLU A 119 -10.11 13.85 0.48
N SER A 120 -9.44 14.34 1.52
CA SER A 120 -9.61 15.72 2.01
C SER A 120 -9.32 16.74 0.90
N LEU A 121 -8.23 16.55 0.16
CA LEU A 121 -7.84 17.46 -0.91
C LEU A 121 -8.87 17.44 -2.06
N SER A 122 -9.40 16.28 -2.44
CA SER A 122 -10.46 16.14 -3.43
C SER A 122 -11.77 16.81 -3.00
N HIS A 123 -12.10 16.80 -1.71
CA HIS A 123 -13.28 17.48 -1.14
C HIS A 123 -13.07 18.98 -0.98
N SER A 124 -11.82 19.42 -0.78
CA SER A 124 -11.47 20.84 -0.66
C SER A 124 -11.53 21.57 -2.01
N LEU A 125 -11.47 20.83 -3.11
CA LEU A 125 -11.62 21.38 -4.44
C LEU A 125 -13.09 21.74 -4.66
N GLU A 126 -13.35 23.03 -4.81
CA GLU A 126 -14.67 23.54 -5.15
C GLU A 126 -15.24 22.80 -6.37
N PRO A 127 -16.56 22.49 -6.36
CA PRO A 127 -17.18 21.91 -7.53
C PRO A 127 -16.92 22.79 -8.76
N VAL A 128 -16.68 22.14 -9.91
CA VAL A 128 -16.48 22.85 -11.18
C VAL A 128 -17.74 23.67 -11.46
N ASP A 129 -17.62 24.99 -11.34
CA ASP A 129 -18.66 25.92 -11.74
C ASP A 129 -18.65 26.00 -13.26
N GLU A 130 -19.69 25.46 -13.89
CA GLU A 130 -19.87 25.48 -15.34
C GLU A 130 -20.01 26.90 -15.90
N ARG A 131 -20.17 27.91 -15.04
CA ARG A 131 -20.21 29.33 -15.39
C ARG A 131 -18.87 30.04 -15.18
N GLU A 132 -17.83 29.35 -14.72
CA GLU A 132 -16.49 29.93 -14.54
C GLU A 132 -15.82 30.20 -15.89
N ILE A 133 -15.80 31.47 -16.29
CA ILE A 133 -15.22 31.88 -17.59
C ILE A 133 -13.69 31.98 -17.51
N ASN A 134 -13.10 32.09 -16.32
CA ASN A 134 -11.67 32.29 -16.17
C ASN A 134 -10.86 31.01 -16.50
N ILE A 135 -10.33 30.97 -17.73
CA ILE A 135 -9.53 29.85 -18.25
C ILE A 135 -8.30 29.56 -17.39
N SER A 136 -7.64 30.58 -16.84
CA SER A 136 -6.44 30.40 -16.00
C SER A 136 -6.75 29.65 -14.69
N ILE A 137 -7.89 29.97 -14.07
CA ILE A 137 -8.37 29.27 -12.87
C ILE A 137 -8.70 27.82 -13.21
N ASN A 138 -9.40 27.58 -14.33
CA ASN A 138 -9.76 26.23 -14.76
C ASN A 138 -8.54 25.37 -15.14
N ARG A 139 -7.51 25.95 -15.78
CA ARG A 139 -6.22 25.27 -16.02
C ARG A 139 -5.52 24.92 -14.72
N THR A 140 -5.54 25.82 -13.74
CA THR A 140 -4.96 25.54 -12.41
C THR A 140 -5.70 24.40 -11.71
N LYS A 141 -7.03 24.38 -11.76
CA LYS A 141 -7.85 23.28 -11.23
C LYS A 141 -7.53 21.96 -11.95
N LEU A 142 -7.42 21.97 -13.29
CA LEU A 142 -7.07 20.79 -14.09
C LEU A 142 -5.72 20.21 -13.67
N HIS A 143 -4.66 21.03 -13.59
CA HIS A 143 -3.33 20.57 -13.18
C HIS A 143 -3.32 19.97 -11.77
N ARG A 144 -4.13 20.52 -10.84
CA ARG A 144 -4.27 19.94 -9.50
C ARG A 144 -4.93 18.56 -9.54
N PHE A 145 -6.02 18.40 -10.29
CA PHE A 145 -6.70 17.12 -10.42
C PHE A 145 -5.85 16.07 -11.15
N ILE A 146 -5.03 16.46 -12.13
CA ILE A 146 -4.07 15.55 -12.78
C ILE A 146 -3.05 15.04 -11.76
N ARG A 147 -2.47 15.92 -10.92
CA ARG A 147 -1.52 15.49 -9.89
C ARG A 147 -2.16 14.50 -8.90
N ILE A 148 -3.39 14.78 -8.45
CA ILE A 148 -4.13 13.86 -7.56
C ILE A 148 -4.35 12.52 -8.25
N HIS A 149 -4.69 12.52 -9.54
CA HIS A 149 -4.86 11.29 -10.31
C HIS A 149 -3.57 10.47 -10.33
N ASP A 150 -2.42 11.10 -10.61
CA ASP A 150 -1.12 10.42 -10.62
C ASP A 150 -0.77 9.84 -9.25
N ASP A 151 -1.01 10.60 -8.17
CA ASP A 151 -0.80 10.13 -6.79
C ASP A 151 -1.69 8.91 -6.47
N LEU A 152 -2.94 8.88 -6.97
CA LEU A 152 -3.84 7.73 -6.80
C LEU A 152 -3.38 6.50 -7.57
N GLU A 153 -2.78 6.65 -8.75
CA GLU A 153 -2.20 5.51 -9.49
C GLU A 153 -1.00 4.93 -8.76
N ILE A 154 -0.12 5.77 -8.20
CA ILE A 154 1.00 5.32 -7.36
C ILE A 154 0.47 4.54 -6.15
N LEU A 155 -0.58 5.04 -5.48
CA LEU A 155 -1.21 4.32 -4.38
C LEU A 155 -1.84 2.99 -4.80
N HIS A 156 -2.39 2.92 -6.00
CA HIS A 156 -2.95 1.69 -6.56
C HIS A 156 -1.88 0.60 -6.69
N GLU A 157 -0.75 0.93 -7.31
CA GLU A 157 0.38 -0.01 -7.48
C GLU A 157 0.93 -0.46 -6.13
N ARG A 158 1.06 0.47 -5.17
CA ARG A 158 1.51 0.15 -3.81
C ARG A 158 0.54 -0.82 -3.10
N LEU A 159 -0.77 -0.64 -3.27
CA LEU A 159 -1.79 -1.55 -2.72
C LEU A 159 -1.74 -2.93 -3.37
N ILE A 160 -1.49 -3.02 -4.67
CA ILE A 160 -1.29 -4.29 -5.37
C ILE A 160 -0.07 -5.02 -4.81
N ASN A 161 1.07 -4.33 -4.66
CA ASN A 161 2.27 -4.92 -4.07
C ASN A 161 2.02 -5.45 -2.65
N ILE A 162 1.32 -4.68 -1.82
CA ILE A 162 0.94 -5.15 -0.48
C ILE A 162 0.04 -6.40 -0.55
N ASN A 163 -0.93 -6.43 -1.46
CA ASN A 163 -1.79 -7.59 -1.67
C ASN A 163 -0.98 -8.85 -1.98
N ASP A 164 0.00 -8.74 -2.87
CA ASP A 164 0.82 -9.88 -3.28
C ASP A 164 1.75 -10.34 -2.16
N ARG A 165 2.35 -9.40 -1.41
CA ARG A 165 3.14 -9.72 -0.21
C ARG A 165 2.29 -10.41 0.86
N LEU A 166 1.03 -9.98 1.05
CA LEU A 166 0.10 -10.61 1.98
C LEU A 166 -0.27 -12.04 1.57
N LYS A 167 -0.49 -12.30 0.28
CA LYS A 167 -0.74 -13.66 -0.22
C LYS A 167 0.42 -14.61 0.08
N CYS A 168 1.66 -14.13 0.00
CA CYS A 168 2.85 -14.92 0.31
C CYS A 168 3.00 -15.22 1.82
N LEU A 169 2.56 -14.31 2.68
CA LEU A 169 2.66 -14.45 4.14
C LEU A 169 1.54 -15.29 4.76
N LEU A 170 0.36 -15.26 4.14
CA LEU A 170 -0.86 -15.81 4.74
C LEU A 170 -1.29 -17.05 3.97
N SER A 171 -1.02 -18.22 4.55
CA SER A 171 -1.68 -19.47 4.14
C SER A 171 -2.99 -19.63 4.92
N GLY A 172 -4.14 -19.45 4.26
CA GLY A 172 -5.49 -19.70 4.81
C GLY A 172 -6.37 -18.46 5.03
N ASP A 173 -7.57 -18.68 5.57
CA ASP A 173 -8.63 -17.68 5.74
C ASP A 173 -8.30 -16.63 6.82
N GLN A 174 -7.50 -15.62 6.46
CA GLN A 174 -7.39 -14.39 7.24
C GLN A 174 -8.36 -13.33 6.70
N LEU A 175 -9.65 -13.61 6.90
CA LEU A 175 -10.81 -12.82 6.49
C LEU A 175 -10.70 -11.33 6.87
N ARG A 176 -10.04 -11.00 7.99
CA ARG A 176 -9.96 -9.61 8.46
C ARG A 176 -8.98 -8.74 7.65
N ILE A 177 -7.77 -9.23 7.41
CA ILE A 177 -6.74 -8.53 6.64
C ILE A 177 -7.19 -8.35 5.18
N THR A 178 -7.82 -9.38 4.62
CA THR A 178 -8.40 -9.34 3.28
C THR A 178 -9.56 -8.34 3.18
N ASN A 179 -10.38 -8.21 4.23
CA ASN A 179 -11.43 -7.18 4.29
C ASN A 179 -10.87 -5.75 4.37
N ASP A 180 -9.83 -5.51 5.18
CA ASP A 180 -9.25 -4.17 5.31
C ASP A 180 -8.59 -3.72 3.99
N LEU A 181 -7.85 -4.61 3.34
CA LEU A 181 -7.26 -4.35 2.03
C LEU A 181 -8.34 -4.09 0.96
N LYS A 182 -9.41 -4.88 0.96
CA LYS A 182 -10.56 -4.67 0.08
C LYS A 182 -11.17 -3.29 0.30
N LEU A 183 -11.33 -2.88 1.55
CA LEU A 183 -11.87 -1.55 1.86
C LEU A 183 -10.97 -0.43 1.36
N MET A 184 -9.64 -0.58 1.46
CA MET A 184 -8.70 0.40 0.92
C MET A 184 -8.78 0.48 -0.62
N PHE A 185 -8.94 -0.65 -1.31
CA PHE A 185 -9.20 -0.67 -2.75
C PHE A 185 -10.53 0.02 -3.10
N ASP A 186 -11.59 -0.26 -2.36
CA ASP A 186 -12.90 0.35 -2.58
C ASP A 186 -12.84 1.88 -2.37
N ARG A 187 -12.15 2.36 -1.31
CA ARG A 187 -11.90 3.78 -1.06
C ARG A 187 -11.11 4.43 -2.21
N LEU A 188 -9.98 3.83 -2.60
CA LEU A 188 -9.16 4.32 -3.71
C LEU A 188 -9.98 4.45 -5.00
N ASN A 189 -10.74 3.41 -5.36
CA ASN A 189 -11.56 3.40 -6.57
C ASN A 189 -12.66 4.48 -6.53
N SER A 190 -13.23 4.72 -5.34
CA SER A 190 -14.20 5.80 -5.13
C SER A 190 -13.58 7.18 -5.41
N ILE A 191 -12.40 7.46 -4.86
CA ILE A 191 -11.70 8.74 -5.09
C ILE A 191 -11.28 8.87 -6.56
N LYS A 192 -10.71 7.82 -7.17
CA LYS A 192 -10.35 7.80 -8.60
C LYS A 192 -11.55 8.14 -9.48
N ARG A 193 -12.73 7.58 -9.18
CA ARG A 193 -13.96 7.87 -9.92
C ARG A 193 -14.35 9.34 -9.81
N ILE A 194 -14.26 9.94 -8.62
CA ILE A 194 -14.57 11.35 -8.40
C ILE A 194 -13.61 12.25 -9.20
N VAL A 195 -12.31 12.00 -9.08
CA VAL A 195 -11.26 12.75 -9.78
C VAL A 195 -11.47 12.69 -11.30
N ARG A 196 -11.77 11.49 -11.82
CA ARG A 196 -12.07 11.31 -13.25
C ARG A 196 -13.27 12.14 -13.72
N ILE A 197 -14.37 12.14 -12.96
CA ILE A 197 -15.55 12.95 -13.29
C ILE A 197 -15.20 14.45 -13.33
N TYR A 198 -14.36 14.93 -12.40
CA TYR A 198 -13.92 16.32 -12.37
C TYR A 198 -12.99 16.68 -13.53
N LEU A 199 -12.05 15.80 -13.87
CA LEU A 199 -11.18 15.96 -15.04
C LEU A 199 -12.01 16.06 -16.33
N GLU A 200 -12.92 15.11 -16.56
CA GLU A 200 -13.78 15.11 -17.76
C GLU A 200 -14.64 16.40 -17.87
N ARG A 201 -15.07 16.97 -16.74
CA ARG A 201 -15.80 18.25 -16.73
C ARG A 201 -14.91 19.44 -17.04
N LEU A 202 -13.74 19.52 -16.43
CA LEU A 202 -12.78 20.60 -16.66
C LEU A 202 -12.27 20.62 -18.10
N GLU A 203 -12.00 19.45 -18.68
CA GLU A 203 -11.60 19.31 -20.08
C GLU A 203 -12.67 19.84 -21.03
N LYS A 204 -13.94 19.47 -20.81
CA LYS A 204 -15.07 19.98 -21.61
C LYS A 204 -15.22 21.49 -21.49
N LEU A 205 -15.11 22.03 -20.27
CA LEU A 205 -15.27 23.46 -20.00
C LEU A 205 -14.14 24.29 -20.63
N LEU A 206 -12.90 23.80 -20.54
CA LEU A 206 -11.75 24.42 -21.22
C LEU A 206 -11.93 24.38 -22.75
N ALA A 207 -12.36 23.26 -23.31
CA ALA A 207 -12.63 23.16 -24.75
C ALA A 207 -13.72 24.13 -25.22
N THR A 208 -14.78 24.34 -24.43
CA THR A 208 -15.84 25.32 -24.76
C THR A 208 -15.37 26.76 -24.65
N ASN A 209 -14.54 27.09 -23.65
CA ASN A 209 -14.05 28.45 -23.44
C ASN A 209 -12.98 28.84 -24.47
N GLU A 210 -12.13 27.89 -24.88
CA GLU A 210 -11.14 28.10 -25.95
C GLU A 210 -11.80 28.30 -27.32
N LEU A 211 -12.91 27.60 -27.60
CA LEU A 211 -13.74 27.89 -28.77
C LEU A 211 -14.33 29.31 -28.69
N HIS A 212 -14.84 29.71 -27.53
CA HIS A 212 -15.45 31.03 -27.35
C HIS A 212 -14.44 32.18 -27.48
N GLU A 213 -13.19 32.04 -27.01
CA GLU A 213 -12.11 33.02 -27.24
C GLU A 213 -11.71 33.11 -28.73
N ASN A 214 -11.69 31.98 -29.43
CA ASN A 214 -11.43 31.96 -30.88
C ASN A 214 -12.57 32.60 -31.69
N PHE A 215 -13.82 32.55 -31.21
CA PHE A 215 -14.96 33.22 -31.86
C PHE A 215 -15.09 34.71 -31.47
N SER A 216 -14.73 35.10 -30.25
CA SER A 216 -14.79 36.50 -29.80
C SER A 216 -13.61 37.34 -30.32
N SER A 217 -12.46 36.74 -30.60
CA SER A 217 -11.33 37.40 -31.27
C SER A 217 -11.59 37.70 -32.75
N ILE A 218 -12.58 37.07 -33.39
CA ILE A 218 -12.97 37.36 -34.79
C ILE A 218 -13.87 38.61 -34.91
N ASN A 219 -14.51 39.07 -33.81
CA ASN A 219 -15.60 40.06 -33.88
C ASN A 219 -15.31 41.45 -33.28
N HIS A 220 -14.06 41.79 -32.92
CA HIS A 220 -13.70 43.14 -32.49
C HIS A 220 -12.56 43.78 -33.31
N SER A 221 -12.88 44.03 -34.60
CA SER A 221 -12.63 45.25 -35.42
C SER A 221 -11.20 45.71 -35.84
N PRO A 222 -11.03 46.47 -36.96
CA PRO A 222 -11.99 46.81 -38.04
C PRO A 222 -11.46 46.66 -39.49
N ILE A 223 -12.35 46.33 -40.41
CA ILE A 223 -12.21 46.68 -41.83
C ILE A 223 -12.48 48.19 -41.95
N ARG A 224 -11.42 48.98 -42.15
CA ARG A 224 -11.52 50.39 -42.53
C ARG A 224 -11.29 50.50 -44.04
N THR A 225 -12.38 50.45 -44.80
CA THR A 225 -12.38 50.87 -46.20
C THR A 225 -12.33 52.39 -46.26
N SER A 226 -11.27 52.94 -46.85
CA SER A 226 -11.29 54.31 -47.38
C SER A 226 -10.34 54.38 -48.57
N ASN A 227 -10.90 54.08 -49.75
CA ASN A 227 -10.39 54.55 -51.03
C ASN A 227 -10.99 55.93 -51.29
N SER A 228 -10.18 56.98 -51.25
CA SER A 228 -10.45 58.24 -51.95
C SER A 228 -9.17 59.07 -52.04
N ASN A 229 -8.44 58.90 -53.15
CA ASN A 229 -8.18 59.96 -54.14
C ASN A 229 -6.84 59.75 -54.84
N LEU A 230 -6.95 59.48 -56.14
CA LEU A 230 -5.98 59.86 -57.15
C LEU A 230 -5.62 61.35 -57.01
N GLN A 231 -4.33 61.69 -56.96
CA GLN A 231 -3.68 62.53 -57.98
C GLN A 231 -2.25 62.92 -57.57
N ARG A 232 -1.29 62.43 -58.37
CA ARG A 232 -0.19 63.18 -59.02
C ARG A 232 0.88 63.80 -58.08
N VAL A 233 2.16 63.85 -58.38
CA VAL A 233 2.97 63.65 -59.60
C VAL A 233 4.44 63.62 -59.13
N TYR A 234 5.28 62.91 -59.87
CA TYR A 234 6.74 62.98 -59.92
C TYR A 234 7.45 64.14 -59.19
N GLN A 235 8.32 63.83 -58.22
CA GLN A 235 9.79 63.91 -58.29
C GLN A 235 10.41 63.56 -56.93
#